data_AF-A0A3S3K4G5-F1
#
_entry.id   AF-A0A3S3K4G5-F1
#
_cell.length_a   1.000
_cell.length_b   1.000
_cell.length_c   1.000
_cell.angle_alpha   90.00
_cell.angle_beta   90.00
_cell.angle_gamma   90.00
#
_symmetry.space_group_name_H-M   'P 1'
#
loop_
_entity.id
_entity.type
_entity.pdbx_description
1 polymer ?
#
loop_
_entity_poly.entity_id
_entity_poly.type
_entity_poly.pdbx_seq_one_letter_code
_entity_poly.pdbx_strand_id
1 'polypeptide(L)'
;MAELERPQRLQIMLTEEELAALENWRFEKRMPSRSAAVRELLRRGLASDGFLTANAGVKSQDFGVISSDRTAGNGSGDSKL
;
A
#
# COMPACT_ATOMS: atom_id res chain seq x y z
N MET A 1 -18.68 18.26 -22.10
CA MET A 1 -19.20 16.87 -22.07
C MET A 1 -18.11 16.05 -21.41
N ALA A 2 -18.28 15.70 -20.13
CA ALA A 2 -17.25 14.94 -19.42
C ALA A 2 -17.27 13.50 -19.96
N GLU A 3 -16.20 13.13 -20.66
CA GLU A 3 -15.94 11.74 -21.01
C GLU A 3 -16.01 10.94 -19.71
N LEU A 4 -16.94 9.97 -19.64
CA LEU A 4 -17.06 9.08 -18.50
C LEU A 4 -15.77 8.26 -18.44
N GLU A 5 -14.76 8.77 -17.73
CA GLU A 5 -13.48 8.11 -17.51
C GLU A 5 -13.76 6.68 -17.08
N ARG A 6 -13.46 5.73 -17.98
CA ARG A 6 -13.76 4.33 -17.74
C ARG A 6 -12.94 3.88 -16.54
N PRO A 7 -13.58 3.42 -15.44
CA PRO A 7 -12.83 2.98 -14.28
C PRO A 7 -11.96 1.77 -14.66
N GLN A 8 -10.65 1.91 -14.49
CA GLN A 8 -9.69 0.82 -14.67
C GLN A 8 -9.66 -0.06 -13.42
N ARG A 9 -9.55 -1.39 -13.61
CA ARG A 9 -9.43 -2.35 -12.51
C ARG A 9 -7.96 -2.51 -12.14
N LEU A 10 -7.63 -2.19 -10.90
CA LEU A 10 -6.30 -2.43 -10.33
C LEU A 10 -6.29 -3.79 -9.62
N GLN A 11 -5.34 -4.66 -9.97
CA GLN A 11 -5.02 -5.88 -9.23
C GLN A 11 -3.76 -5.62 -8.40
N ILE A 12 -3.81 -5.97 -7.11
CA ILE A 12 -2.67 -5.87 -6.19
C ILE A 12 -2.55 -7.18 -5.43
N MET A 13 -1.30 -7.59 -5.19
CA MET A 13 -0.99 -8.72 -4.33
C MET A 13 -0.81 -8.21 -2.91
N LEU A 14 -1.48 -8.85 -1.96
CA LEU A 14 -1.40 -8.55 -0.54
C LEU A 14 -1.14 -9.85 0.21
N THR A 15 -0.41 -9.77 1.32
CA THR A 15 -0.34 -10.88 2.26
C THR A 15 -1.68 -11.06 2.98
N GLU A 16 -1.86 -12.19 3.66
CA GLU A 16 -3.06 -12.44 4.47
C GLU A 16 -3.22 -11.39 5.58
N GLU A 17 -2.12 -10.98 6.21
CA GLU A 17 -2.08 -9.96 7.26
C GLU A 17 -2.50 -8.59 6.73
N GLU A 18 -2.01 -8.21 5.54
CA GLU A 18 -2.39 -6.94 4.91
C GLU A 18 -3.85 -6.90 4.49
N LEU A 19 -4.36 -8.02 3.97
CA LEU A 19 -5.77 -8.14 3.63
C LEU A 19 -6.64 -8.02 4.88
N ALA A 20 -6.24 -8.66 5.99
CA ALA A 20 -6.94 -8.57 7.27
C ALA A 20 -6.89 -7.14 7.84
N ALA A 21 -5.74 -6.46 7.77
CA ALA A 21 -5.62 -5.07 8.19
C ALA A 21 -6.55 -4.14 7.40
N LEU A 22 -6.63 -4.33 6.07
CA LEU A 22 -7.56 -3.60 5.21
C LEU A 22 -9.03 -3.87 5.57
N GLU A 23 -9.38 -5.13 5.82
CA GLU A 23 -10.74 -5.53 6.23
C GLU A 23 -11.10 -4.90 7.60
N ASN A 24 -10.23 -4.99 8.59
CA ASN A 24 -10.44 -4.40 9.92
C ASN A 24 -10.66 -2.89 9.82
N TRP A 25 -9.79 -2.19 9.09
CA TRP A 25 -9.94 -0.75 8.87
C TRP A 25 -11.25 -0.41 8.15
N ARG A 26 -11.66 -1.23 7.16
CA ARG A 26 -12.96 -1.08 6.47
C ARG A 26 -14.12 -1.16 7.47
N PHE A 27 -14.10 -2.13 8.38
CA PHE A 27 -15.14 -2.28 9.40
C PHE A 27 -15.13 -1.11 10.40
N GLU A 28 -13.97 -0.74 10.91
CA GLU A 28 -13.81 0.39 11.86
C GLU A 28 -14.32 1.71 11.29
N LYS A 29 -14.01 1.98 10.01
CA LYS A 29 -14.44 3.20 9.32
C LYS A 29 -15.81 3.06 8.65
N ARG A 30 -16.52 1.95 8.88
CA ARG A 30 -17.86 1.64 8.33
C ARG A 30 -17.94 1.80 6.81
N MET A 31 -16.87 1.39 6.13
CA MET A 31 -16.76 1.51 4.68
C MET A 31 -17.62 0.45 3.99
N PRO A 32 -18.42 0.84 2.96
CA PRO A 32 -19.44 -0.02 2.38
C PRO A 32 -18.88 -1.15 1.50
N SER A 33 -17.64 -1.03 1.03
CA SER A 33 -16.98 -2.07 0.23
C SER A 33 -15.45 -2.00 0.38
N ARG A 34 -14.78 -3.09 0.00
CA ARG A 34 -13.31 -3.13 -0.07
C ARG A 34 -12.76 -2.08 -1.03
N SER A 35 -13.39 -1.93 -2.19
CA SER A 35 -13.02 -0.91 -3.19
C SER A 35 -13.15 0.51 -2.64
N ALA A 36 -14.19 0.79 -1.83
CA ALA A 36 -14.33 2.09 -1.17
C ALA A 36 -13.20 2.32 -0.16
N ALA A 37 -12.85 1.29 0.61
CA ALA A 37 -11.76 1.39 1.57
C ALA A 37 -10.40 1.66 0.89
N VAL A 38 -10.07 0.92 -0.17
CA VAL A 38 -8.83 1.12 -0.95
C VAL A 38 -8.77 2.52 -1.54
N ARG A 39 -9.87 3.00 -2.15
CA ARG A 39 -9.92 4.37 -2.71
C ARG A 39 -9.70 5.44 -1.65
N GLU A 40 -10.29 5.26 -0.47
CA GLU A 40 -10.15 6.19 0.64
C GLU A 40 -8.73 6.19 1.23
N LEU A 41 -8.09 5.01 1.34
CA LEU A 41 -6.68 4.91 1.72
C LEU A 41 -5.77 5.60 0.70
N LEU A 42 -6.01 5.38 -0.61
CA LEU A 42 -5.26 6.06 -1.66
C LEU A 42 -5.43 7.59 -1.60
N ARG A 43 -6.67 8.07 -1.43
CA ARG A 43 -6.95 9.50 -1.29
C ARG A 43 -6.24 10.11 -0.08
N ARG A 44 -6.24 9.42 1.06
CA ARG A 44 -5.54 9.86 2.27
C ARG A 44 -4.03 9.83 2.08
N GLY A 45 -3.49 8.78 1.47
CA GLY A 45 -2.07 8.69 1.14
C GLY A 45 -1.63 9.86 0.25
N LEU A 46 -2.31 10.09 -0.87
CA LEU A 46 -1.98 11.19 -1.79
C LEU A 46 -2.07 12.59 -1.16
N ALA A 47 -2.89 12.75 -0.12
CA ALA A 47 -3.04 14.01 0.62
C ALA A 47 -2.09 14.12 1.83
N SER A 48 -1.40 13.04 2.21
CA SER A 48 -0.42 13.05 3.30
C SER A 48 0.86 13.75 2.85
N ASP A 49 1.25 14.77 3.59
CA ASP A 49 2.52 15.46 3.39
C ASP A 49 3.67 14.54 3.85
N GLY A 50 4.70 14.36 3.03
CA GLY A 50 5.87 13.54 3.37
C GLY A 50 5.97 12.16 2.69
N PHE A 51 5.44 11.99 1.48
CA PHE A 51 5.73 10.79 0.70
C PHE A 51 7.24 10.65 0.46
N LEU A 52 7.80 9.55 0.95
CA LEU A 52 9.14 9.09 0.60
C LEU A 52 9.19 8.98 -0.92
N THR A 53 9.96 9.85 -1.57
CA THR A 53 10.33 9.66 -2.97
C THR A 53 10.84 8.23 -3.07
N ALA A 54 10.10 7.36 -3.74
CA ALA A 54 10.53 5.98 -3.91
C ALA A 54 11.88 6.03 -4.63
N ASN A 55 12.96 5.69 -3.93
CA ASN A 55 14.27 5.62 -4.55
C ASN A 55 14.18 4.66 -5.75
N ALA A 56 14.78 5.03 -6.88
CA ALA A 56 14.73 4.20 -8.07
C ALA A 56 15.24 2.78 -7.75
N GLY A 57 14.43 1.76 -8.05
CA GLY A 57 14.77 0.34 -7.83
C GLY A 57 14.13 -0.35 -6.62
N VAL A 58 13.25 0.32 -5.86
CA VAL A 58 12.48 -0.33 -4.78
C VAL A 58 11.46 -1.32 -5.38
N LYS A 59 11.41 -2.55 -4.85
CA LYS A 59 10.50 -3.59 -5.36
C LYS A 59 9.08 -3.37 -4.84
N SER A 60 8.08 -3.82 -5.58
CA SER A 60 6.67 -3.72 -5.17
C SER A 60 6.39 -4.38 -3.81
N GLN A 61 7.13 -5.45 -3.47
CA GLN A 61 7.04 -6.15 -2.18
C GLN A 61 7.55 -5.34 -0.98
N ASP A 62 8.34 -4.28 -1.23
CA ASP A 62 8.88 -3.41 -0.17
C ASP A 62 7.85 -2.34 0.24
N PHE A 63 6.75 -2.22 -0.51
CA PHE A 63 5.60 -1.39 -0.17
C PHE A 63 4.51 -2.27 0.43
N GLY A 64 4.06 -1.93 1.64
CA GLY A 64 3.02 -2.68 2.35
C GLY A 64 1.96 -1.79 2.98
N VAL A 65 0.83 -2.40 3.35
CA VAL A 65 -0.29 -1.72 4.03
C VAL A 65 -0.07 -1.68 5.54
N ILE A 66 0.70 -2.64 6.05
CA ILE A 66 1.16 -2.67 7.44
C ILE A 66 2.60 -2.16 7.50
N SER A 67 2.90 -1.36 8.52
CA SER A 67 4.28 -1.06 8.88
C SER A 67 4.92 -2.37 9.32
N SER A 68 5.66 -3.03 8.44
CA SER A 68 6.76 -3.84 8.91
C SER A 68 7.67 -2.84 9.62
N ASP A 69 7.74 -2.92 10.94
CA ASP A 69 8.89 -2.36 11.64
C ASP A 69 10.09 -3.03 10.99
N ARG A 70 10.68 -2.36 9.99
CA ARG A 70 12.01 -2.70 9.51
C ARG A 70 12.89 -2.38 10.68
N THR A 71 12.95 -3.32 11.62
CA THR A 71 14.04 -3.44 12.57
C THR A 71 15.27 -3.21 11.72
N ALA A 72 15.98 -2.13 12.02
CA ALA A 72 17.17 -1.70 11.32
C ALA A 72 18.26 -2.76 11.50
N GLY A 73 18.16 -3.85 10.75
CA GLY A 73 19.17 -4.88 10.58
C GLY A 73 20.04 -4.52 9.40
N ASN A 74 20.75 -3.40 9.51
CA ASN A 74 21.90 -3.12 8.66
C ASN A 74 22.98 -4.16 8.98
N GLY A 75 23.11 -5.18 8.15
CA GLY A 75 24.08 -6.26 8.28
C GLY A 75 24.54 -6.73 6.92
N SER A 76 25.23 -5.82 6.23
CA SER A 76 26.34 -6.00 5.30
C SER A 76 26.42 -7.32 4.53
N GLY A 77 26.37 -7.22 3.21
CA GLY A 77 26.71 -8.31 2.33
C GLY A 77 28.14 -8.81 2.54
N ASP A 78 28.30 -10.12 2.40
CA ASP A 78 29.54 -10.70 1.94
C ASP A 78 29.28 -11.46 0.64
N SER A 79 29.84 -10.90 -0.43
CA SER A 79 30.06 -11.58 -1.68
C SER A 79 31.51 -12.05 -1.68
N LYS A 80 31.78 -13.36 -1.57
CA LYS A 80 32.81 -14.03 -2.39
C LYS A 80 32.95 -15.53 -2.13
N LEU A 81 33.05 -16.25 -3.26
CA LEU A 81 33.81 -17.47 -3.55
C LEU A 81 33.36 -18.79 -2.89
#